data_AF-A0A2T1FRH2-F1
#
_entry.id   AF-A0A2T1FRH2-F1
#
_cell.length_a   1.000
_cell.length_b   1.000
_cell.length_c   1.000
_cell.angle_alpha   90.00
_cell.angle_beta   90.00
_cell.angle_gamma   90.00
#
_symmetry.space_group_name_H-M   'P 1'
#
loop_
_entity.id
_entity.type
_entity.pdbx_description
1 polymer ?
#
loop_
_entity_poly.entity_id
_entity_poly.type
_entity_poly.pdbx_seq_one_letter_code
_entity_poly.pdbx_strand_id
1 'polypeptide(L)'
;MPPRWPRKPDRNDPEYRRLDDRMNFAIHVGLFSATNSGLWFVQNLQKADWPWAVSVTGVWALVVFAHAIFIFAIADYSPLTKDSG
;
A
#
# COMPACT_ATOMS: atom_id res chain seq x y z
N MET A 1 -16.38 -14.51 -0.60
CA MET A 1 -16.49 -14.76 -2.07
C MET A 1 -15.84 -13.58 -2.79
N PRO A 2 -15.10 -13.79 -3.90
CA PRO A 2 -14.60 -12.67 -4.70
C PRO A 2 -15.78 -11.81 -5.17
N PRO A 3 -15.73 -10.47 -5.05
CA PRO A 3 -16.73 -9.59 -5.63
C PRO A 3 -16.86 -9.87 -7.14
N ARG A 4 -18.07 -10.18 -7.60
CA ARG A 4 -18.33 -10.41 -9.03
C ARG A 4 -18.76 -9.09 -9.64
N TRP A 5 -17.94 -8.52 -10.52
CA TRP A 5 -18.28 -7.30 -11.25
C TRP A 5 -19.19 -7.65 -12.45
N PRO A 6 -20.42 -7.12 -12.52
CA PRO A 6 -21.33 -7.39 -13.65
C PRO A 6 -20.88 -6.75 -14.97
N ARG A 7 -20.00 -5.75 -14.88
CA ARG A 7 -19.50 -4.91 -15.98
C ARG A 7 -17.99 -4.74 -15.87
N LYS A 8 -17.33 -4.35 -16.96
CA LYS A 8 -15.90 -4.01 -16.95
C LYS A 8 -15.65 -2.92 -15.87
N PRO A 9 -14.74 -3.15 -14.90
CA PRO A 9 -14.41 -2.15 -13.90
C PRO A 9 -13.88 -0.87 -14.55
N ASP A 10 -14.30 0.27 -14.01
CA ASP A 10 -13.91 1.61 -14.44
C ASP A 10 -13.57 2.43 -13.20
N ARG A 11 -12.53 3.27 -13.28
CA ARG A 11 -12.05 4.09 -12.15
C ARG A 11 -13.06 5.17 -11.73
N ASN A 12 -14.09 5.44 -12.53
CA ASN A 12 -15.23 6.25 -12.11
C ASN A 12 -16.11 5.55 -11.05
N ASP A 13 -16.02 4.22 -10.91
CA ASP A 13 -16.76 3.46 -9.91
C ASP A 13 -16.08 3.57 -8.53
N PRO A 14 -16.77 4.13 -7.51
CA PRO A 14 -16.19 4.29 -6.18
C PRO A 14 -15.81 2.98 -5.49
N GLU A 15 -16.57 1.90 -5.70
CA GLU A 15 -16.26 0.59 -5.11
C GLU A 15 -15.03 -0.03 -5.77
N TYR A 16 -14.83 0.23 -7.07
CA TYR A 16 -13.61 -0.20 -7.77
C TYR A 16 -12.38 0.55 -7.26
N ARG A 17 -12.45 1.89 -7.12
CA ARG A 17 -11.34 2.69 -6.58
C ARG A 17 -10.93 2.21 -5.19
N ARG A 18 -11.91 1.99 -4.30
CA ARG A 18 -11.64 1.51 -2.94
C ARG A 18 -10.93 0.15 -2.93
N LEU A 19 -11.35 -0.77 -3.80
CA LEU A 19 -10.70 -2.07 -3.89
C LEU A 19 -9.29 -1.96 -4.47
N ASP A 20 -9.13 -1.21 -5.56
CA ASP A 20 -7.85 -1.00 -6.25
C ASP A 20 -6.81 -0.40 -5.30
N ASP A 21 -7.17 0.67 -4.58
CA ASP A 21 -6.27 1.33 -3.64
C ASP A 21 -5.86 0.39 -2.49
N ARG A 22 -6.79 -0.38 -1.92
CA ARG A 22 -6.49 -1.37 -0.87
C ARG A 22 -5.59 -2.49 -1.36
N MET A 23 -5.80 -2.96 -2.59
CA MET A 23 -4.97 -4.00 -3.21
C MET A 23 -3.55 -3.47 -3.44
N ASN A 24 -3.43 -2.24 -3.95
CA ASN A 24 -2.15 -1.58 -4.16
C ASN A 24 -1.40 -1.40 -2.84
N PHE A 25 -2.10 -0.99 -1.77
CA PHE A 25 -1.52 -0.91 -0.44
C PHE A 25 -1.04 -2.27 0.09
N ALA A 26 -1.84 -3.32 -0.09
CA ALA A 26 -1.43 -4.67 0.31
C ALA A 26 -0.14 -5.12 -0.41
N ILE A 27 0.04 -4.75 -1.68
CA ILE A 27 1.28 -5.00 -2.43
C ILE A 27 2.45 -4.24 -1.81
N HIS A 28 2.28 -2.96 -1.46
CA HIS A 28 3.32 -2.16 -0.81
C HIS A 28 3.73 -2.75 0.55
N VAL A 29 2.76 -3.20 1.35
CA VAL A 29 3.02 -3.88 2.63
C VAL A 29 3.77 -5.19 2.40
N GLY A 30 3.36 -5.98 1.40
CA GLY A 30 4.03 -7.23 1.04
C GLY A 30 5.49 -7.00 0.62
N LEU A 31 5.73 -6.02 -0.26
CA LEU A 31 7.07 -5.66 -0.71
C LEU A 31 7.93 -5.16 0.45
N PHE A 32 7.41 -4.25 1.27
CA PHE A 32 8.08 -3.78 2.47
C PHE A 32 8.48 -4.95 3.37
N SER A 33 7.55 -5.86 3.64
CA SER A 33 7.78 -7.00 4.54
C SER A 33 8.81 -7.98 3.97
N ALA A 34 8.70 -8.33 2.69
CA ALA A 34 9.62 -9.26 2.03
C ALA A 34 11.05 -8.70 1.95
N THR A 35 11.19 -7.44 1.53
CA THR A 35 12.51 -6.80 1.40
C THR A 35 13.17 -6.55 2.75
N ASN A 36 12.44 -6.00 3.73
CA ASN A 36 13.04 -5.71 5.03
C ASN A 36 13.33 -6.99 5.81
N SER A 37 12.45 -8.02 5.77
CA SER A 37 12.76 -9.29 6.42
C SER A 37 14.01 -9.96 5.84
N GLY A 38 14.18 -9.95 4.52
CA GLY A 38 15.39 -10.44 3.86
C GLY A 38 16.64 -9.64 4.24
N LEU A 39 16.56 -8.32 4.23
CA LEU A 39 17.65 -7.43 4.64
C LEU A 39 18.12 -7.74 6.06
N TRP A 40 17.18 -7.76 7.02
CA TRP A 40 17.48 -8.02 8.43
C TRP A 40 17.96 -9.45 8.67
N PHE A 41 17.43 -10.45 7.94
CA PHE A 41 17.93 -11.81 8.00
C PHE A 41 19.41 -11.90 7.61
N VAL A 42 19.80 -11.32 6.47
CA VAL A 42 21.19 -11.34 5.99
C VAL A 42 22.11 -10.55 6.91
N GLN A 43 21.67 -9.39 7.40
CA GLN A 43 22.44 -8.58 8.36
C GLN A 43 22.77 -9.39 9.62
N ASN A 44 21.79 -10.12 10.18
CA ASN A 44 21.99 -10.98 11.34
C ASN A 44 22.92 -12.15 11.04
N LEU A 45 22.77 -12.80 9.88
CA LEU A 45 23.61 -13.92 9.45
C LEU A 45 25.08 -13.50 9.31
N GLN A 46 25.33 -12.32 8.76
CA GLN A 46 26.67 -11.78 8.55
C GLN A 46 27.24 -11.07 9.78
N LYS A 47 26.42 -10.86 10.83
CA LYS A 47 26.75 -9.99 11.98
C LYS A 47 27.23 -8.60 11.52
N ALA A 48 26.63 -8.10 10.45
CA ALA A 48 27.03 -6.85 9.83
C ALA A 48 26.43 -5.66 10.59
N ASP A 49 27.21 -4.59 10.76
CA ASP A 49 26.71 -3.33 11.33
C ASP A 49 26.40 -2.35 10.19
N TRP A 50 25.12 -2.28 9.82
CA TRP A 50 24.63 -1.39 8.77
C TRP A 50 23.74 -0.31 9.37
N PRO A 51 24.29 0.83 9.79
CA PRO A 51 23.51 1.91 10.42
C PRO A 51 22.44 2.48 9.48
N TRP A 52 22.68 2.41 8.16
CA TRP A 52 21.71 2.84 7.15
C TRP A 52 20.46 1.93 7.09
N ALA A 53 20.54 0.67 7.50
CA ALA A 53 19.42 -0.28 7.44
C ALA A 53 18.26 0.18 8.33
N VAL A 54 18.57 0.68 9.55
CA VAL A 54 17.58 1.26 10.46
C VAL A 54 16.87 2.45 9.82
N SER A 55 17.63 3.35 9.21
CA SER A 55 17.07 4.56 8.59
C SER A 55 16.19 4.22 7.38
N VAL A 56 16.64 3.30 6.51
CA VAL A 56 15.87 2.86 5.34
C VAL A 56 14.59 2.13 5.75
N THR A 57 14.67 1.16 6.66
CA THR A 57 13.49 0.46 7.16
C THR A 57 12.51 1.44 7.83
N GLY A 58 13.02 2.39 8.64
CA GLY A 58 12.20 3.37 9.34
C GLY A 58 11.49 4.35 8.40
N VAL A 59 12.22 4.96 7.46
CA VAL A 59 11.62 5.89 6.47
C VAL A 59 10.62 5.17 5.58
N TRP A 60 10.94 3.95 5.12
CA TRP A 60 10.00 3.18 4.30
C TRP A 60 8.75 2.77 5.11
N ALA A 61 8.90 2.38 6.38
CA ALA A 61 7.76 2.12 7.26
C ALA A 61 6.86 3.35 7.41
N LEU A 62 7.43 4.54 7.56
CA LEU A 62 6.67 5.79 7.60
C LEU A 62 5.90 6.05 6.29
N VAL A 63 6.50 5.76 5.13
CA VAL A 63 5.81 5.90 3.83
C VAL A 63 4.63 4.92 3.72
N VAL A 64 4.82 3.66 4.10
CA VAL A 64 3.73 2.67 4.11
C VAL A 64 2.64 3.08 5.10
N PHE A 65 3.01 3.59 6.27
CA PHE A 65 2.06 4.06 7.26
C PHE A 65 1.26 5.29 6.78
N ALA A 66 1.92 6.27 6.16
CA ALA A 66 1.27 7.40 5.52
C ALA A 66 0.30 6.95 4.41
N HIS A 67 0.70 5.96 3.60
CA HIS A 67 -0.17 5.36 2.58
C HIS A 67 -1.42 4.71 3.22
N ALA A 68 -1.26 4.03 4.36
CA ALA A 68 -2.37 3.45 5.11
C ALA A 68 -3.34 4.55 5.58
N ILE A 69 -2.84 5.62 6.19
CA ILE A 69 -3.65 6.76 6.62
C ILE A 69 -4.41 7.35 5.43
N PHE A 70 -3.73 7.56 4.31
CA PHE A 70 -4.36 8.11 3.12
C PHE A 70 -5.56 7.27 2.67
N ILE A 71 -5.39 5.95 2.51
CA ILE A 71 -6.46 5.08 2.01
C ILE A 71 -7.63 4.93 2.99
N PHE A 72 -7.34 4.80 4.29
CA PHE A 72 -8.34 4.46 5.29
C PHE A 72 -9.01 5.68 5.93
N ALA A 73 -8.34 6.83 5.96
CA ALA A 73 -8.85 8.02 6.65
C ALA A 73 -9.11 9.21 5.71
N ILE A 74 -8.38 9.34 4.59
CA ILE A 74 -8.42 10.56 3.76
C ILE A 74 -9.14 10.32 2.42
N ALA A 75 -8.97 9.15 1.80
CA ALA A 75 -9.46 8.89 0.46
C ALA A 75 -10.99 8.97 0.38
N ASP A 76 -11.47 9.80 -0.55
CA ASP A 76 -12.90 9.97 -0.82
C ASP A 76 -13.38 9.04 -1.95
N TYR A 77 -14.29 8.16 -1.58
CA TYR A 77 -14.95 7.21 -2.48
C TYR A 77 -16.40 7.59 -2.74
N SER A 78 -16.74 8.87 -2.69
CA SER A 78 -18.04 9.36 -3.11
C SER A 78 -18.21 9.20 -4.63
N PRO A 79 -19.43 8.95 -5.13
CA PRO A 79 -19.68 8.91 -6.57
C PRO A 79 -19.34 10.24 -7.24
N LEU A 80 -18.73 10.20 -8.41
CA LEU A 80 -18.52 11.39 -9.23
C LEU A 80 -19.87 11.85 -9.77
N THR A 81 -20.35 13.02 -9.35
CA THR A 81 -21.57 13.62 -9.91
C THR A 81 -21.31 14.15 -11.32
N LYS A 82 -22.27 13.93 -12.22
CA LYS A 82 -22.20 14.22 -13.66
C LYS A 82 -22.01 15.71 -14.00
N ASP A 83 -22.14 16.60 -13.01
CA ASP A 83 -22.12 18.07 -13.17
C ASP A 83 -20.74 18.70 -12.91
N SER A 84 -19.70 17.87 -12.73
CA SER A 84 -18.33 18.33 -12.42
C SER A 84 -17.46 18.52 -13.68
N GLY A 85 -18.09 18.86 -14.82
CA GLY A 85 -17.43 19.05 -16.12
C GLY A 85 -17.24 20.51 -16.48
#